data_AF-A0A965YXI8-F1
#
_entry.id   AF-A0A965YXI8-F1
#
_cell.length_a   1.000
_cell.length_b   1.000
_cell.length_c   1.000
_cell.angle_alpha   90.00
_cell.angle_beta   90.00
_cell.angle_gamma   90.00
#
_symmetry.space_group_name_H-M   'P 1'
#
loop_
_entity.id
_entity.type
_entity.pdbx_description
1 polymer ?
#
loop_
_entity_poly.entity_id
_entity_poly.type
_entity_poly.pdbx_seq_one_letter_code
_entity_poly.pdbx_strand_id
1 'polypeptide(L)'
;MEKMRFEKILSLLQGASLALAIAGGSYTFFTFLPFGIILALIVGLFFFLFGSFFFIMFEMAQYQIDKMDELKKQTYLLEKLSQNDQKLSYH
;
A
#
# COMPACT_ATOMS: atom_id res chain seq x y z
N MET A 1 15.40 2.36 -13.50
CA MET A 1 14.18 1.87 -14.19
C MET A 1 13.44 0.79 -13.40
N GLU A 2 14.13 -0.09 -12.66
CA GLU A 2 13.47 -1.18 -11.91
C GLU A 2 12.54 -0.69 -10.78
N LYS A 3 12.95 0.32 -10.00
CA LYS A 3 12.10 0.94 -8.96
C LYS A 3 10.73 1.38 -9.48
N MET A 4 10.72 2.12 -10.59
CA MET A 4 9.51 2.65 -11.23
C MET A 4 8.59 1.54 -11.75
N ARG A 5 9.14 0.37 -12.11
CA ARG A 5 8.34 -0.82 -12.47
C ARG A 5 7.77 -1.48 -11.23
N PHE A 6 8.55 -1.58 -10.15
CA PHE A 6 8.11 -2.16 -8.88
C PHE A 6 6.98 -1.36 -8.24
N GLU A 7 7.10 -0.03 -8.18
CA GLU A 7 6.05 0.87 -7.70
C GLU A 7 4.74 0.74 -8.50
N LYS A 8 4.84 0.65 -9.83
CA LYS A 8 3.67 0.42 -10.70
C LYS A 8 3.01 -0.93 -10.44
N ILE A 9 3.80 -1.98 -10.22
CA ILE A 9 3.27 -3.31 -9.90
C ILE A 9 2.64 -3.30 -8.51
N LEU A 10 3.23 -2.61 -7.53
CA LEU A 10 2.69 -2.48 -6.18
C LEU A 10 1.35 -1.75 -6.17
N SER A 11 1.28 -0.61 -6.86
CA SER A 11 0.04 0.16 -7.05
C SER A 11 -1.06 -0.66 -7.72
N LEU A 12 -0.70 -1.40 -8.77
CA LEU A 12 -1.63 -2.30 -9.46
C LEU A 12 -2.09 -3.45 -8.55
N LEU A 13 -1.18 -4.01 -7.75
CA LEU A 13 -1.45 -5.11 -6.85
C LEU A 13 -2.31 -4.68 -5.66
N GLN A 14 -2.12 -3.46 -5.15
CA GLN A 14 -2.97 -2.84 -4.15
C GLN A 14 -4.40 -2.63 -4.68
N GLY A 15 -4.54 -2.08 -5.90
CA GLY A 15 -5.84 -1.97 -6.55
C GLY A 15 -6.49 -3.34 -6.80
N ALA A 16 -5.71 -4.31 -7.24
CA ALA A 16 -6.17 -5.68 -7.45
C ALA A 16 -6.60 -6.36 -6.15
N SER A 17 -5.91 -6.12 -5.03
CA SER A 17 -6.28 -6.71 -3.74
C SER A 17 -7.58 -6.11 -3.20
N LEU A 18 -7.81 -4.80 -3.40
CA LEU A 18 -9.08 -4.17 -3.04
C LEU A 18 -10.22 -4.71 -3.92
N ALA A 19 -9.99 -4.80 -5.23
CA ALA A 19 -10.95 -5.39 -6.17
C ALA A 19 -11.25 -6.84 -5.81
N LEU A 20 -10.24 -7.62 -5.43
CA LEU A 20 -10.39 -9.01 -4.99
C LEU A 20 -11.16 -9.11 -3.66
N ALA A 21 -10.94 -8.19 -2.71
CA ALA A 21 -11.67 -8.16 -1.45
C ALA A 21 -13.17 -7.87 -1.67
N ILE A 22 -13.48 -6.89 -2.52
CA ILE A 22 -14.85 -6.50 -2.83
C ILE A 22 -15.54 -7.58 -3.69
N ALA A 23 -14.91 -8.00 -4.78
CA ALA A 23 -15.46 -9.01 -5.69
C ALA A 23 -15.59 -10.37 -5.01
N GLY A 24 -14.55 -10.80 -4.27
CA GLY A 24 -14.56 -12.01 -3.49
C GLY A 24 -15.63 -11.97 -2.40
N GLY A 25 -15.66 -10.94 -1.56
CA GLY A 25 -16.68 -10.79 -0.52
C GLY A 25 -18.11 -10.79 -1.07
N SER A 26 -18.35 -10.08 -2.18
CA SER A 26 -19.66 -10.04 -2.84
C SER A 26 -20.04 -11.40 -3.43
N TYR A 27 -19.11 -12.07 -4.11
CA TYR A 27 -19.34 -13.38 -4.71
C TYR A 27 -19.66 -14.44 -3.65
N THR A 28 -18.89 -14.47 -2.56
CA THR A 28 -19.14 -15.38 -1.44
C THR A 28 -20.47 -15.06 -0.76
N PHE A 29 -20.83 -13.78 -0.62
CA PHE A 29 -22.13 -13.37 -0.08
C PHE A 29 -23.30 -13.89 -0.92
N PHE A 30 -23.28 -13.72 -2.25
CA PHE A 30 -24.33 -14.25 -3.13
C PHE A 30 -24.40 -15.78 -3.12
N THR A 31 -23.26 -16.45 -3.05
CA THR A 31 -23.19 -17.93 -3.01
C THR A 31 -23.79 -18.50 -1.73
N PHE A 32 -23.62 -17.82 -0.60
CA PHE A 32 -24.13 -18.26 0.70
C PHE A 32 -25.49 -17.68 1.06
N LEU A 33 -26.00 -16.72 0.30
CA LEU A 33 -27.35 -16.17 0.43
C LEU A 33 -28.47 -17.23 0.55
N PRO A 34 -28.50 -18.31 -0.26
CA PRO A 34 -29.53 -19.35 -0.14
C PRO A 34 -29.45 -20.18 1.15
N PHE A 35 -28.30 -20.19 1.84
CA PHE A 35 -28.12 -20.90 3.12
C PHE A 35 -28.53 -20.06 4.33
N GLY A 36 -28.88 -18.78 4.13
CA GLY A 36 -29.37 -17.88 5.15
C GLY A 36 -28.55 -16.60 5.27
N ILE A 37 -29.23 -15.48 5.51
CA ILE A 37 -28.62 -14.15 5.48
C ILE A 37 -27.57 -13.93 6.59
N ILE A 38 -27.78 -14.52 7.77
CA ILE A 38 -26.85 -14.42 8.91
C ILE A 38 -25.53 -15.13 8.57
N LEU A 39 -25.61 -16.33 8.01
CA LEU A 39 -24.44 -17.10 7.61
C LEU A 39 -23.68 -16.39 6.48
N ALA A 40 -24.42 -15.88 5.49
CA ALA A 40 -23.84 -15.12 4.37
C ALA A 40 -23.10 -13.85 4.85
N LEU A 41 -23.66 -13.12 5.83
CA LEU A 41 -23.01 -11.96 6.42
C LEU A 41 -21.73 -12.33 7.17
N ILE A 42 -21.77 -13.38 8.00
CA ILE A 42 -20.58 -13.80 8.78
C ILE A 42 -19.45 -14.22 7.83
N VAL A 43 -19.74 -15.09 6.86
CA VAL A 43 -18.74 -15.60 5.91
C VAL A 43 -18.24 -14.47 5.00
N GLY A 44 -19.13 -13.61 4.51
CA GLY A 44 -18.78 -12.46 3.69
C GLY A 44 -17.88 -11.47 4.43
N LEU A 45 -18.16 -11.21 5.71
CA LEU A 45 -17.35 -10.33 6.55
C LEU A 45 -15.95 -10.93 6.79
N PHE A 46 -15.85 -12.22 7.07
CA PHE A 46 -14.56 -12.91 7.18
C PHE A 46 -13.72 -12.83 5.90
N PHE A 47 -14.35 -13.05 4.75
CA PHE A 47 -13.67 -12.93 3.45
C PHE A 47 -13.22 -11.50 3.16
N PHE A 48 -14.08 -10.52 3.46
CA PHE A 48 -13.73 -9.11 3.31
C PHE A 48 -12.56 -8.74 4.21
N LEU A 49 -12.56 -9.19 5.47
CA LEU A 49 -11.47 -8.94 6.43
C LEU A 49 -10.14 -9.52 5.93
N PHE A 50 -10.17 -10.74 5.39
CA PHE A 50 -9.00 -11.38 4.81
C PHE A 50 -8.49 -10.65 3.57
N GLY A 51 -9.39 -10.19 2.68
CA GLY A 51 -9.03 -9.38 1.52
C GLY A 51 -8.45 -8.02 1.90
N SER A 52 -9.04 -7.33 2.89
CA SER A 52 -8.54 -6.07 3.43
C SER A 52 -7.18 -6.21 4.09
N PHE A 53 -6.87 -7.36 4.69
CA PHE A 53 -5.53 -7.62 5.23
C PHE A 53 -4.44 -7.51 4.16
N PHE A 54 -4.66 -8.10 2.98
CA PHE A 54 -3.71 -7.96 1.86
C PHE A 54 -3.60 -6.52 1.36
N PHE A 55 -4.73 -5.80 1.30
CA PHE A 55 -4.73 -4.38 0.91
C PHE A 55 -3.85 -3.53 1.82
N ILE A 56 -4.03 -3.66 3.15
CA ILE A 56 -3.23 -2.93 4.13
C ILE A 56 -1.75 -3.31 4.03
N MET A 57 -1.45 -4.59 3.78
CA MET A 57 -0.07 -5.07 3.66
C MET A 57 0.66 -4.42 2.47
N PHE A 58 -0.01 -4.31 1.31
CA PHE A 58 0.55 -3.62 0.14
C PHE A 58 0.65 -2.11 0.35
N GLU A 59 -0.33 -1.50 1.00
CA GLU A 59 -0.31 -0.06 1.33
C GLU A 59 0.87 0.28 2.25
N MET A 60 1.12 -0.55 3.26
CA MET A 60 2.28 -0.41 4.15
C MET A 60 3.61 -0.60 3.43
N ALA A 61 3.66 -1.50 2.44
CA ALA A 61 4.86 -1.68 1.63
C ALA A 61 5.12 -0.45 0.74
N GLN A 62 4.08 0.14 0.14
CA GLN A 62 4.19 1.36 -0.66
C GLN A 62 4.65 2.55 0.20
N TYR A 63 4.02 2.74 1.35
CA TYR A 63 4.37 3.80 2.29
C TYR A 63 5.84 3.75 2.74
N GLN A 64 6.37 2.54 2.98
CA GLN A 64 7.79 2.38 3.35
C GLN A 64 8.74 2.77 2.22
N ILE A 65 8.40 2.46 0.96
CA ILE A 65 9.21 2.84 -0.20
C ILE A 65 9.26 4.36 -0.34
N ASP A 66 8.10 5.01 -0.25
CA ASP A 66 7.99 6.47 -0.36
C ASP A 66 8.79 7.16 0.75
N LYS A 67 8.64 6.68 1.99
CA LYS A 67 9.39 7.20 3.16
C LYS A 67 10.90 7.09 2.97
N MET A 68 11.40 5.98 2.41
CA MET A 68 12.83 5.81 2.16
C MET A 68 13.37 6.77 1.10
N ASP A 69 12.59 7.04 0.04
CA ASP A 69 13.00 8.01 -0.98
C ASP A 69 12.94 9.45 -0.47
N GLU A 70 11.97 9.77 0.37
CA GLU A 70 11.87 11.09 1.00
C GLU A 70 13.01 11.35 1.98
N LEU A 71 13.38 10.36 2.80
CA LEU A 71 14.56 10.40 3.67
C LEU A 71 15.85 10.60 2.88
N LYS A 72 16.04 9.88 1.77
CA LYS A 72 17.22 10.06 0.90
C LYS A 72 17.31 11.49 0.35
N LYS A 73 16.19 12.06 -0.08
CA LYS A 73 16.13 13.44 -0.56
C LYS A 73 16.48 14.42 0.55
N GLN A 74 15.95 14.22 1.77
CA GLN A 74 16.27 15.06 2.92
C GLN A 74 17.75 15.01 3.28
N THR A 75 18.36 13.83 3.36
CA THR A 75 19.80 13.69 3.65
C THR A 75 20.65 14.40 2.60
N TYR A 76 20.31 14.24 1.31
CA TYR A 76 21.02 14.92 0.23
C TYR A 76 20.93 16.45 0.30
N LEU A 77 19.75 16.98 0.66
CA LEU A 77 19.57 18.42 0.84
C LEU A 77 20.35 18.93 2.06
N LEU A 78 20.37 18.17 3.15
CA LEU A 78 21.12 18.50 4.37
C LEU A 78 22.63 18.54 4.10
N GLU A 79 23.14 17.58 3.32
CA GLU A 79 24.55 17.53 2.92
C GLU A 79 24.94 18.72 2.04
N LYS A 80 24.07 19.10 1.09
CA LYS A 80 24.28 20.32 0.28
C LYS A 80 24.27 21.60 1.11
N LEU A 81 23.39 21.70 2.10
CA LEU A 81 23.34 22.86 3.00
C LEU A 81 24.62 22.92 3.84
N SER A 82 25.05 21.81 4.43
CA SER A 82 26.29 21.73 5.20
C SER A 82 27.52 22.14 4.39
N GLN A 83 27.62 21.70 3.12
CA GLN A 83 28.72 22.08 2.24
C GLN A 83 28.69 23.57 1.87
N ASN A 84 27.51 24.14 1.62
CA ASN A 84 27.36 25.57 1.33
C ASN A 84 27.68 26.44 2.56
N ASP A 85 27.29 26.00 3.76
CA ASP A 85 27.54 26.71 5.01
C ASP A 85 29.04 26.76 5.34
N GLN A 86 29.76 25.64 5.13
CA GLN A 86 31.23 25.64 5.19
C GLN A 86 31.83 26.61 4.18
N LYS A 87 31.31 26.65 2.95
CA LYS A 87 31.83 27.54 1.89
C LYS A 87 31.63 29.02 2.21
N LEU A 88 30.59 29.37 2.98
CA LEU A 88 30.32 30.72 3.45
C LEU A 88 31.18 31.11 4.66
N SER A 89 31.60 30.14 5.48
CA SER A 89 32.46 30.40 6.65
C SER A 89 33.95 30.63 6.30
N TYR A 90 34.39 30.27 5.08
CA TYR A 90 35.76 30.49 4.61
C TYR A 90 35.92 31.76 3.74
N HIS A 91 34.90 32.63 3.69
CA HIS A 91 34.97 33.93 3.04
C HIS A 91 34.62 35.05 4.02
#